data_AF-A0AAD8R256-F1
#
_entry.id   AF-A0AAD8R256-F1
#
_cell.length_a   1.000
_cell.length_b   1.000
_cell.length_c   1.000
_cell.angle_alpha   90.00
_cell.angle_beta   90.00
_cell.angle_gamma   90.00
#
_symmetry.space_group_name_H-M   'P 1'
#
loop_
_entity.id
_entity.type
_entity.pdbx_description
1 polymer ?
#
loop_
_entity_poly.entity_id
_entity_poly.type
_entity_poly.pdbx_seq_one_letter_code
_entity_poly.pdbx_strand_id
1 'polypeptide(L)'
;MDILHLMIEKAAECDLLTDLATSVVRHRTSMYADNVVTFIRPTRMDLLTCIAIVDDFGAASDGLPEASNSRSVKDGLTGLWLRDVGPDLGSDALVEFFLLWQRLAAIALVPDQEDVLVWLWSGDGHYSSKSAYEAFFVGAVKAPIVEDIWRSRAPYSCKFFAWLAAKNRCWKADRLGRGGLPCSAACPLCDEEPKLGP
;
A
#
# COMPACT_ATOMS: atom_id res chain seq x y z
N MET A 1 -7.05 0.66 -5.89
CA MET A 1 -6.60 -0.18 -7.03
C MET A 1 -5.59 0.68 -7.76
N ASP A 2 -4.33 0.28 -7.73
CA ASP A 2 -3.17 1.13 -8.04
C ASP A 2 -3.10 1.50 -9.53
N ILE A 3 -2.82 2.77 -9.84
CA ILE A 3 -2.79 3.34 -11.19
C ILE A 3 -1.74 2.63 -12.06
N LEU A 4 -0.60 2.24 -11.48
CA LEU A 4 0.44 1.51 -12.20
C LEU A 4 -0.04 0.14 -12.68
N HIS A 5 -0.92 -0.51 -11.91
CA HIS A 5 -1.54 -1.77 -12.30
C HIS A 5 -2.42 -1.59 -13.54
N LEU A 6 -3.24 -0.54 -13.56
CA LEU A 6 -4.12 -0.21 -14.69
C LEU A 6 -3.33 0.13 -15.96
N MET A 7 -2.19 0.82 -15.84
CA MET A 7 -1.34 1.14 -16.99
C MET A 7 -0.74 -0.12 -17.62
N ILE A 8 -0.31 -1.08 -16.80
CA ILE A 8 0.26 -2.34 -17.28
C ILE A 8 -0.81 -3.27 -17.86
N GLU A 9 -2.00 -3.29 -17.26
CA GLU A 9 -3.16 -3.99 -17.81
C GLU A 9 -3.56 -3.40 -19.16
N LYS A 10 -3.60 -2.07 -19.27
CA LYS A 10 -3.92 -1.38 -20.52
C LYS A 10 -2.88 -1.62 -21.61
N ALA A 11 -1.60 -1.66 -21.25
CA ALA A 11 -0.52 -1.98 -22.19
C ALA A 11 -0.62 -3.43 -22.71
N ALA A 12 -1.07 -4.36 -21.88
CA ALA A 12 -1.35 -5.73 -22.30
C ALA A 12 -2.57 -5.82 -23.22
N GLU A 13 -3.66 -5.09 -22.93
CA GLU A 13 -4.84 -5.00 -23.82
C GLU A 13 -4.51 -4.39 -25.19
N CYS A 14 -3.55 -3.47 -25.24
CA CYS A 14 -3.11 -2.80 -26.48
C CYS A 14 -2.02 -3.59 -27.25
N ASP A 15 -1.76 -4.85 -26.90
CA ASP A 15 -0.71 -5.70 -27.49
C ASP A 15 0.73 -5.12 -27.38
N LEU A 16 0.96 -4.16 -26.48
CA LEU A 16 2.29 -3.56 -26.24
C LEU A 16 3.18 -4.45 -25.36
N LEU A 17 2.58 -5.41 -24.65
CA LEU A 17 3.26 -6.41 -23.83
C LEU A 17 2.86 -7.81 -24.27
N THR A 18 3.85 -8.64 -24.58
CA THR A 18 3.61 -10.00 -25.03
C THR A 18 2.94 -10.85 -23.93
N ASP A 19 1.95 -11.66 -24.28
CA ASP A 19 1.29 -12.58 -23.33
C ASP A 19 2.26 -13.52 -22.62
N LEU A 20 2.08 -13.69 -21.31
CA LEU A 20 2.88 -14.62 -20.51
C LEU A 20 2.58 -16.06 -20.96
N ALA A 21 3.59 -16.92 -20.98
CA ALA A 21 3.45 -18.31 -21.47
C ALA A 21 2.50 -19.18 -20.62
N THR A 22 2.24 -18.75 -19.38
CA THR A 22 1.34 -19.41 -18.44
C THR A 22 0.10 -18.54 -18.21
N SER A 23 -1.07 -19.04 -18.63
CA SER A 23 -2.39 -18.45 -18.38
C SER A 23 -2.79 -18.34 -16.91
N VAL A 24 -1.90 -18.75 -16.00
CA VAL A 24 -2.09 -18.76 -14.55
C VAL A 24 -1.86 -17.38 -13.92
N VAL A 25 -1.04 -16.53 -14.54
CA VAL A 25 -0.75 -15.18 -14.02
C VAL A 25 -1.70 -14.18 -14.67
N ARG A 26 -2.89 -14.00 -14.08
CA ARG A 26 -3.87 -13.00 -14.53
C ARG A 26 -3.47 -11.55 -14.22
N HIS A 27 -2.59 -11.34 -13.23
CA HIS A 27 -2.10 -10.02 -12.86
C HIS A 27 -0.59 -9.93 -13.08
N ARG A 28 -0.18 -9.07 -14.01
CA ARG A 28 1.23 -8.83 -14.35
C ARG A 28 1.96 -7.98 -13.31
N THR A 29 1.26 -7.39 -12.34
CA THR A 29 1.84 -6.54 -11.29
C THR A 29 1.35 -6.94 -9.91
N SER A 30 2.27 -6.96 -8.94
CA SER A 30 1.99 -7.13 -7.51
C SER A 30 2.69 -6.03 -6.72
N MET A 31 1.92 -5.19 -6.03
CA MET A 31 2.43 -4.17 -5.11
C MET A 31 2.50 -4.69 -3.67
N TYR A 32 3.58 -4.38 -2.96
CA TYR A 32 3.68 -4.52 -1.50
C TYR A 32 4.44 -3.33 -0.90
N ALA A 33 3.71 -2.42 -0.25
CA ALA A 33 4.24 -1.16 0.27
C ALA A 33 5.05 -0.44 -0.81
N ASP A 34 6.35 -0.19 -0.57
CA ASP A 34 7.22 0.54 -1.51
C ASP A 34 7.78 -0.34 -2.65
N ASN A 35 7.42 -1.63 -2.72
CA ASN A 35 7.96 -2.56 -3.72
C ASN A 35 6.89 -2.95 -4.75
N VAL A 36 7.20 -2.74 -6.03
CA VAL A 36 6.42 -3.23 -7.16
C VAL A 36 7.16 -4.42 -7.78
N VAL A 37 6.46 -5.53 -7.97
CA VAL A 37 6.95 -6.67 -8.76
C VAL A 37 6.11 -6.78 -10.03
N THR A 38 6.75 -6.63 -11.19
CA THR A 38 6.12 -6.77 -12.50
C THR A 38 6.64 -8.02 -13.21
N PHE A 39 5.73 -8.87 -13.69
CA PHE A 39 6.00 -10.06 -14.47
C PHE A 39 5.85 -9.75 -15.97
N ILE A 40 6.97 -9.77 -16.68
CA ILE A 40 7.05 -9.57 -18.14
C ILE A 40 7.77 -10.74 -18.81
N ARG A 41 7.58 -10.92 -20.12
CA ARG A 41 8.48 -11.78 -20.88
C ARG A 41 9.85 -11.10 -21.02
N PRO A 42 10.95 -11.87 -21.05
CA PRO A 42 12.29 -11.34 -21.23
C PRO A 42 12.58 -10.99 -22.69
N THR A 43 11.69 -10.24 -23.35
CA THR A 43 11.89 -9.72 -24.70
C THR A 43 12.32 -8.26 -24.62
N ARG A 44 13.12 -7.81 -25.61
CA ARG A 44 13.60 -6.42 -25.66
C ARG A 44 12.44 -5.42 -25.72
N MET A 45 11.37 -5.75 -26.43
CA MET A 45 10.19 -4.89 -26.54
C MET A 45 9.44 -4.78 -25.23
N ASP A 46 9.16 -5.90 -24.54
CA ASP A 46 8.44 -5.86 -23.27
C ASP A 46 9.22 -5.09 -22.19
N LEU A 47 10.55 -5.22 -22.17
CA LEU A 47 11.42 -4.45 -21.26
C LEU A 47 11.34 -2.95 -21.54
N LEU A 48 11.42 -2.53 -22.81
CA LEU A 48 11.33 -1.12 -23.19
C LEU A 48 9.95 -0.53 -22.90
N THR A 49 8.88 -1.28 -23.19
CA THR A 49 7.52 -0.89 -22.85
C THR A 49 7.35 -0.73 -21.35
N CYS A 50 7.88 -1.64 -20.53
CA CYS A 50 7.80 -1.50 -19.08
C CYS A 50 8.62 -0.33 -18.53
N ILE A 51 9.80 -0.07 -19.08
CA ILE A 51 10.58 1.12 -18.71
C ILE A 51 9.79 2.38 -19.05
N ALA A 52 9.23 2.48 -20.27
CA ALA A 52 8.42 3.62 -20.67
C ALA A 52 7.17 3.81 -19.78
N ILE A 53 6.48 2.72 -19.41
CA ILE A 53 5.34 2.81 -18.48
C ILE A 53 5.77 3.30 -17.10
N VAL A 54 6.93 2.85 -16.59
CA VAL A 54 7.45 3.28 -15.30
C VAL A 54 7.95 4.72 -15.36
N ASP A 55 8.56 5.15 -16.47
CA ASP A 55 8.99 6.52 -16.70
C ASP A 55 7.79 7.47 -16.87
N ASP A 56 6.75 7.06 -17.60
CA ASP A 56 5.50 7.81 -17.76
C ASP A 56 4.73 7.87 -16.44
N PHE A 57 4.69 6.77 -15.68
CA PHE A 57 4.12 6.75 -14.35
C PHE A 57 4.94 7.62 -13.39
N GLY A 58 6.26 7.57 -13.47
CA GLY A 58 7.18 8.41 -12.72
C GLY A 58 6.98 9.88 -13.04
N ALA A 59 6.91 10.27 -14.31
CA ALA A 59 6.64 11.62 -14.76
C ALA A 59 5.22 12.10 -14.42
N ALA A 60 4.23 11.21 -14.43
CA ALA A 60 2.86 11.50 -14.01
C ALA A 60 2.71 11.53 -12.47
N SER A 61 3.59 10.86 -11.74
CA SER A 61 3.66 10.85 -10.27
C SER A 61 4.55 11.98 -9.72
N ASP A 62 5.58 12.39 -10.45
CA ASP A 62 6.32 13.65 -10.28
C ASP A 62 5.50 14.83 -10.82
N GLY A 63 4.46 14.54 -11.62
CA GLY A 63 3.41 15.44 -12.10
C GLY A 63 2.13 15.39 -11.26
N LEU A 64 1.99 14.45 -10.32
CA LEU A 64 1.24 14.77 -9.12
C LEU A 64 2.03 15.92 -8.55
N PRO A 65 1.43 17.09 -8.30
CA PRO A 65 2.14 18.06 -7.52
C PRO A 65 2.58 17.27 -6.27
N GLU A 66 3.90 17.20 -5.99
CA GLU A 66 4.35 17.54 -4.63
C GLU A 66 3.36 18.61 -4.26
N ALA A 67 2.39 18.32 -3.39
CA ALA A 67 1.29 19.23 -3.16
C ALA A 67 1.97 20.52 -2.75
N SER A 68 2.17 21.39 -3.74
CA SER A 68 2.97 22.59 -3.64
C SER A 68 1.91 23.45 -3.06
N ASN A 69 1.71 23.22 -1.77
CA ASN A 69 0.78 23.90 -0.95
C ASN A 69 1.41 25.28 -0.90
N SER A 70 1.03 26.10 -1.88
CA SER A 70 1.51 27.47 -2.01
C SER A 70 1.09 28.30 -0.81
N ARG A 71 0.18 27.75 0.00
CA ARG A 71 -0.21 28.23 1.32
C ARG A 71 0.67 27.58 2.39
N SER A 72 1.27 28.41 3.22
CA SER A 72 1.84 27.95 4.48
C SER A 72 0.73 27.53 5.46
N VAL A 73 1.08 26.78 6.50
CA VAL A 73 0.13 26.48 7.61
C VAL A 73 -0.40 27.79 8.22
N LYS A 74 0.43 28.83 8.28
CA LYS A 74 0.06 30.18 8.72
C LYS A 74 -1.06 30.77 7.86
N ASP A 75 -0.96 30.64 6.54
CA ASP A 75 -2.01 31.12 5.62
C ASP A 75 -3.28 30.27 5.77
N GLY A 76 -3.13 28.96 5.96
CA GLY A 76 -4.24 28.03 6.20
C GLY A 76 -5.07 28.38 7.44
N LEU A 77 -4.41 28.71 8.56
CA LEU A 77 -5.07 29.05 9.83
C LEU A 77 -5.97 30.30 9.77
N THR A 78 -5.84 31.14 8.73
CA THR A 78 -6.75 32.29 8.51
C THR A 78 -8.15 31.87 8.02
N GLY A 79 -8.43 30.57 7.91
CA GLY A 79 -9.72 30.04 7.47
C GLY A 79 -9.81 29.79 5.96
N LEU A 80 -8.72 30.02 5.22
CA LEU A 80 -8.66 29.75 3.77
C LEU A 80 -8.71 28.26 3.43
N TRP A 81 -8.37 27.38 4.38
CA TRP A 81 -8.47 25.93 4.23
C TRP A 81 -9.90 25.42 4.03
N LEU A 82 -10.93 26.21 4.39
CA LEU A 82 -12.33 25.86 4.14
C LEU A 82 -12.66 25.70 2.66
N ARG A 83 -11.90 26.38 1.80
CA ARG A 83 -12.09 26.33 0.36
C ARG A 83 -11.64 25.01 -0.24
N ASP A 84 -10.84 24.24 0.49
CA ASP A 84 -10.34 22.93 0.05
C ASP A 84 -11.32 21.80 0.43
N VAL A 85 -12.30 22.10 1.27
CA VAL A 85 -13.33 21.16 1.67
C VAL A 85 -14.48 21.25 0.66
N GLY A 86 -14.63 20.20 -0.14
CA GLY A 86 -15.65 20.11 -1.18
C GLY A 86 -17.08 20.14 -0.60
N PRO A 87 -18.09 20.40 -1.44
CA PRO A 87 -19.48 20.47 -0.99
C PRO A 87 -20.07 19.11 -0.54
N ASP A 88 -19.46 18.00 -0.97
CA ASP A 88 -19.99 16.64 -0.77
C ASP A 88 -19.38 15.94 0.45
N LEU A 89 -19.55 16.52 1.65
CA LEU A 89 -19.20 15.83 2.91
C LEU A 89 -20.42 15.08 3.47
N GLY A 90 -20.24 13.79 3.73
CA GLY A 90 -21.20 13.00 4.51
C GLY A 90 -21.35 13.51 5.95
N SER A 91 -22.41 13.09 6.64
CA SER A 91 -22.71 13.55 8.02
C SER A 91 -21.55 13.36 9.00
N ASP A 92 -20.88 12.22 8.93
CA ASP A 92 -19.78 11.89 9.84
C ASP A 92 -18.55 12.77 9.56
N ALA A 93 -18.26 12.99 8.27
CA ALA A 93 -17.18 13.87 7.84
C ALA A 93 -17.45 15.34 8.25
N LEU A 94 -18.70 15.80 8.24
CA LEU A 94 -19.07 17.13 8.72
C LEU A 94 -18.81 17.28 10.22
N VAL A 95 -19.14 16.26 11.03
CA VAL A 95 -18.87 16.27 12.47
C VAL A 95 -17.37 16.35 12.75
N GLU A 96 -16.57 15.51 12.08
CA GLU A 96 -15.11 15.54 12.20
C GLU A 96 -14.53 16.88 11.75
N PHE A 97 -15.05 17.44 10.67
CA PHE A 97 -14.67 18.75 10.17
C PHE A 97 -14.93 19.87 11.19
N PHE A 98 -16.11 19.92 11.81
CA PHE A 98 -16.40 20.92 12.83
C PHE A 98 -15.52 20.76 14.07
N LEU A 99 -15.24 19.51 14.48
CA LEU A 99 -14.33 19.24 15.58
C LEU A 99 -12.91 19.72 15.26
N LEU A 100 -12.44 19.48 14.04
CA LEU A 100 -11.14 19.97 13.57
C LEU A 100 -11.11 21.51 13.54
N TRP A 101 -12.16 22.15 13.00
CA TRP A 101 -12.28 23.60 12.95
C TRP A 101 -12.18 24.24 14.34
N GLN A 102 -12.88 23.68 15.33
CA GLN A 102 -12.78 24.16 16.72
C GLN A 102 -11.38 24.02 17.30
N ARG A 103 -10.67 22.91 17.01
CA ARG A 103 -9.29 22.70 17.47
C ARG A 103 -8.32 23.67 16.82
N LEU A 104 -8.47 23.92 15.52
CA LEU A 104 -7.62 24.86 14.78
C LEU A 104 -7.85 26.30 15.21
N ALA A 105 -9.09 26.68 15.52
CA ALA A 105 -9.42 28.02 16.02
C ALA A 105 -8.76 28.36 17.36
N ALA A 106 -8.37 27.35 18.15
CA ALA A 106 -7.64 27.52 19.40
C ALA A 106 -6.13 27.73 19.21
N ILE A 107 -5.59 27.53 18.00
CA ILE A 107 -4.16 27.66 17.71
C ILE A 107 -3.82 29.14 17.49
N ALA A 108 -3.00 29.69 18.38
CA ALA A 108 -2.42 31.02 18.22
C ALA A 108 -0.94 30.88 17.82
N LEU A 109 -0.59 31.40 16.64
CA LEU A 109 0.80 31.46 16.21
C LEU A 109 1.55 32.55 16.96
N VAL A 110 2.76 32.25 17.41
CA VAL A 110 3.66 33.24 18.02
C VAL A 110 4.40 33.97 16.91
N PRO A 111 4.30 35.31 16.82
CA PRO A 111 5.05 36.08 15.82
C PRO A 111 6.56 35.86 15.98
N ASP A 112 7.26 35.77 14.85
CA ASP A 112 8.73 35.71 14.75
C ASP A 112 9.40 34.52 15.47
N GLN A 113 8.63 33.48 15.83
CA GLN A 113 9.14 32.22 16.31
C GLN A 113 9.27 31.23 15.13
N GLU A 114 10.46 30.62 14.97
CA GLU A 114 10.66 29.56 13.99
C GLU A 114 9.92 28.28 14.40
N ASP A 115 9.35 27.58 13.43
CA ASP A 115 8.69 26.30 13.64
C ASP A 115 9.71 25.22 14.01
N VAL A 116 9.37 24.40 15.01
CA VAL A 116 10.17 23.25 15.42
C VAL A 116 9.45 21.97 15.01
N LEU A 117 10.09 21.14 14.19
CA LEU A 117 9.58 19.82 13.86
C LEU A 117 9.77 18.88 15.05
N VAL A 118 8.65 18.47 15.66
CA VAL A 118 8.63 17.51 16.78
C VAL A 118 8.02 16.20 16.31
N TRP A 119 8.80 15.13 16.39
CA TRP A 119 8.37 13.78 16.04
C TRP A 119 7.57 13.14 17.18
N LEU A 120 6.25 13.08 17.04
CA LEU A 120 5.32 12.64 18.11
C LEU A 120 5.45 11.15 18.50
N TRP A 121 6.10 10.33 17.67
CA TRP A 121 6.21 8.88 17.89
C TRP A 121 7.48 8.47 18.64
N SER A 122 8.34 9.43 19.00
CA SER A 122 9.47 9.22 19.92
C SER A 122 9.31 10.12 21.13
N GLY A 123 9.61 9.61 22.33
CA GLY A 123 9.51 10.38 23.58
C GLY A 123 10.51 11.54 23.68
N ASP A 124 11.55 11.55 22.84
CA ASP A 124 12.55 12.61 22.73
C ASP A 124 12.18 13.67 21.67
N GLY A 125 11.08 13.48 20.93
CA GLY A 125 10.66 14.39 19.87
C GLY A 125 11.53 14.36 18.61
N HIS A 126 12.51 13.45 18.51
CA HIS A 126 13.41 13.37 17.37
C HIS A 126 12.98 12.32 16.35
N TYR A 127 13.03 12.71 15.07
CA TYR A 127 12.80 11.80 13.96
C TYR A 127 13.96 10.81 13.81
N SER A 128 13.63 9.55 13.55
CA SER A 128 14.56 8.56 13.02
C SER A 128 13.83 7.66 12.05
N SER A 129 14.53 7.12 11.04
CA SER A 129 13.93 6.13 10.12
C SER A 129 13.39 4.91 10.86
N LYS A 130 14.01 4.54 11.99
CA LYS A 130 13.55 3.43 12.84
C LYS A 130 12.22 3.75 13.51
N SER A 131 12.10 4.91 14.18
CA SER A 131 10.85 5.30 14.86
C SER A 131 9.71 5.56 13.88
N ALA A 132 10.01 6.06 12.68
CA ALA A 132 9.05 6.13 11.58
C ALA A 132 8.54 4.76 11.18
N TYR A 133 9.44 3.81 10.92
CA TYR A 133 9.06 2.43 10.59
C TYR A 133 8.20 1.82 11.71
N GLU A 134 8.61 1.95 12.98
CA GLU A 134 7.84 1.44 14.12
C GLU A 134 6.45 2.07 14.22
N ALA A 135 6.31 3.39 13.99
CA ALA A 135 5.03 4.09 13.95
C ALA A 135 4.07 3.52 12.89
N PHE A 136 4.58 3.19 11.70
CA PHE A 136 3.80 2.55 10.64
C PHE A 136 3.22 1.18 11.04
N PHE A 137 3.85 0.48 12.00
CA PHE A 137 3.41 -0.82 12.49
C PHE A 137 2.75 -0.76 13.87
N VAL A 138 2.41 0.43 14.38
CA VAL A 138 1.61 0.55 15.61
C VAL A 138 0.24 -0.10 15.38
N GLY A 139 -0.11 -1.06 16.24
CA GLY A 139 -1.33 -1.87 16.08
C GLY A 139 -1.19 -3.08 15.15
N ALA A 140 -0.02 -3.29 14.53
CA ALA A 140 0.22 -4.48 13.74
C ALA A 140 0.26 -5.73 14.62
N VAL A 141 -0.60 -6.71 14.31
CA VAL A 141 -0.56 -8.01 14.97
C VAL A 141 0.70 -8.76 14.51
N LYS A 142 1.65 -8.90 15.43
CA LYS A 142 2.79 -9.80 15.25
C LYS A 142 2.24 -11.22 15.28
N ALA A 143 2.42 -11.96 14.19
CA ALA A 143 2.07 -13.37 14.19
C ALA A 143 3.13 -14.09 15.04
N PRO A 144 2.76 -14.74 16.15
CA PRO A 144 3.71 -15.22 17.17
C PRO A 144 4.75 -16.20 16.62
N ILE A 145 4.38 -16.98 15.60
CA ILE A 145 5.27 -17.97 14.98
C ILE A 145 6.31 -17.37 14.02
N VAL A 146 6.24 -16.07 13.69
CA VAL A 146 7.12 -15.46 12.68
C VAL A 146 8.58 -15.46 13.13
N GLU A 147 8.85 -15.19 14.40
CA GLU A 147 10.22 -15.21 14.92
C GLU A 147 10.83 -16.62 14.86
N ASP A 148 10.04 -17.63 15.19
CA ASP A 148 10.46 -19.04 15.15
C ASP A 148 10.73 -19.51 13.71
N ILE A 149 9.91 -19.07 12.74
CA ILE A 149 10.12 -19.33 11.31
C ILE A 149 11.49 -18.80 10.88
N TRP A 150 11.81 -17.55 11.22
CA TRP A 150 13.07 -16.93 10.81
C TRP A 150 14.29 -17.49 11.55
N ARG A 151 14.13 -17.94 12.81
CA ARG A 151 15.17 -18.64 13.59
C ARG A 151 15.44 -20.07 13.15
N SER A 152 14.52 -20.72 12.43
CA SER A 152 14.68 -22.09 11.97
C SER A 152 15.92 -22.27 11.07
N ARG A 153 16.46 -23.48 10.96
CA ARG A 153 17.56 -23.80 10.02
C ARG A 153 17.08 -24.09 8.59
N ALA A 154 15.80 -23.87 8.30
CA ALA A 154 15.22 -24.15 7.00
C ALA A 154 15.81 -23.22 5.91
N PRO A 155 15.85 -23.66 4.65
CA PRO A 155 16.19 -22.79 3.52
C PRO A 155 15.28 -21.55 3.46
N TYR A 156 15.80 -20.44 2.93
CA TYR A 156 15.05 -19.17 2.82
C TYR A 156 13.71 -19.31 2.09
N SER A 157 13.66 -20.15 1.05
CA SER A 157 12.42 -20.46 0.34
C SER A 157 11.34 -21.00 1.28
N CYS A 158 11.68 -21.98 2.13
CA CYS A 158 10.77 -22.56 3.11
C CYS A 158 10.32 -21.55 4.17
N LYS A 159 11.25 -20.72 4.67
CA LYS A 159 10.93 -19.66 5.66
C LYS A 159 9.95 -18.64 5.09
N PHE A 160 10.16 -18.23 3.85
CA PHE A 160 9.30 -17.28 3.17
C PHE A 160 7.87 -17.82 3.02
N PHE A 161 7.72 -19.09 2.59
CA PHE A 161 6.42 -19.74 2.51
C PHE A 161 5.75 -19.87 3.89
N ALA A 162 6.47 -20.31 4.92
CA ALA A 162 5.94 -20.42 6.26
C ALA A 162 5.49 -19.05 6.82
N TRP A 163 6.24 -17.97 6.53
CA TRP A 163 5.88 -16.61 6.91
C TRP A 163 4.59 -16.15 6.21
N LEU A 164 4.45 -16.40 4.91
CA LEU A 164 3.21 -16.12 4.16
C LEU A 164 2.03 -16.91 4.73
N ALA A 165 2.24 -18.18 5.10
CA ALA A 165 1.22 -19.03 5.69
C ALA A 165 0.77 -18.48 7.05
N ALA A 166 1.71 -18.11 7.92
CA ALA A 166 1.44 -17.51 9.23
C ALA A 166 0.67 -16.17 9.14
N LYS A 167 0.83 -15.43 8.03
CA LYS A 167 0.08 -14.20 7.75
C LYS A 167 -1.27 -14.43 7.05
N ASN A 168 -1.71 -15.69 6.84
CA ASN A 168 -2.88 -16.02 6.01
C ASN A 168 -2.80 -15.41 4.60
N ARG A 169 -1.58 -15.34 4.04
CA ARG A 169 -1.31 -14.80 2.70
C ARG A 169 -1.02 -15.88 1.66
N CYS A 170 -0.97 -17.14 2.05
CA CYS A 170 -0.99 -18.25 1.10
C CYS A 170 -2.33 -18.37 0.40
N TRP A 171 -2.30 -18.75 -0.87
CA TRP A 171 -3.48 -19.10 -1.65
C TRP A 171 -4.06 -20.41 -1.11
N LYS A 172 -5.02 -20.32 -0.19
CA LYS A 172 -5.85 -21.45 0.27
C LYS A 172 -7.07 -21.58 -0.66
N ALA A 173 -7.68 -22.78 -0.71
CA ALA A 173 -8.90 -23.05 -1.47
C ALA A 173 -10.00 -22.00 -1.21
N ASP A 174 -10.15 -21.52 0.03
CA ASP A 174 -11.14 -20.51 0.42
C ASP A 174 -10.93 -19.13 -0.24
N ARG A 175 -9.70 -18.80 -0.64
CA ARG A 175 -9.37 -17.54 -1.34
C ARG A 175 -9.49 -17.72 -2.86
N LEU A 176 -9.17 -18.91 -3.37
CA LEU A 176 -9.40 -19.29 -4.76
C LEU A 176 -10.90 -19.30 -5.11
N GLY A 177 -11.75 -19.83 -4.23
CA GLY A 177 -13.21 -19.87 -4.42
C GLY A 177 -13.86 -18.47 -4.45
N ARG A 178 -13.38 -17.54 -3.60
CA ARG A 178 -13.84 -16.13 -3.63
C ARG A 178 -13.38 -15.37 -4.89
N GLY A 179 -12.32 -15.84 -5.55
CA GLY A 179 -11.82 -15.27 -6.80
C GLY A 179 -12.35 -15.95 -8.07
N GLY A 180 -13.35 -16.85 -7.95
CA GLY A 180 -13.92 -17.56 -9.10
C GLY A 180 -12.96 -18.54 -9.79
N LEU A 181 -11.90 -18.99 -9.10
CA LEU A 181 -10.97 -20.00 -9.62
C LEU A 181 -11.47 -21.41 -9.28
N PRO A 182 -11.34 -22.38 -10.21
CA PRO A 182 -11.72 -23.76 -9.96
C PRO A 182 -10.89 -24.35 -8.81
N CYS A 183 -11.56 -24.84 -7.78
CA CYS A 183 -10.95 -25.48 -6.63
C CYS A 183 -11.38 -26.95 -6.57
N SER A 184 -10.45 -27.86 -6.28
CA SER A 184 -10.83 -29.19 -5.81
C SER A 184 -11.49 -29.07 -4.43
N ALA A 185 -12.56 -29.83 -4.21
CA ALA A 185 -13.24 -29.87 -2.91
C ALA A 185 -12.36 -30.49 -1.79
N ALA A 186 -11.28 -31.19 -2.14
CA ALA A 186 -10.33 -31.78 -1.21
C ALA A 186 -8.96 -31.10 -1.30
N CYS A 187 -8.27 -31.00 -0.16
CA CYS A 187 -6.92 -30.48 -0.08
C CYS A 187 -5.92 -31.44 -0.75
N PRO A 188 -5.16 -31.03 -1.78
CA PRO A 188 -4.22 -31.92 -2.47
C PRO A 188 -3.00 -32.37 -1.62
N LEU A 189 -2.90 -31.91 -0.37
CA LEU A 189 -1.82 -32.28 0.55
C LEU A 189 -2.25 -33.26 1.63
N CYS A 190 -3.54 -33.33 1.97
CA CYS A 190 -4.02 -34.19 3.06
C CYS A 190 -5.32 -34.92 2.74
N ASP A 191 -5.86 -34.77 1.52
CA ASP A 191 -7.10 -35.39 1.02
C ASP A 191 -8.35 -35.20 1.91
N GLU A 192 -8.28 -34.31 2.90
CA GLU A 192 -9.41 -33.93 3.74
C GLU A 192 -10.22 -32.81 3.08
N GLU A 193 -11.53 -32.85 3.29
CA GLU A 193 -12.43 -31.74 2.96
C GLU A 193 -12.12 -30.51 3.82
N PRO A 194 -12.30 -29.28 3.29
CA PRO A 194 -12.06 -28.06 4.02
C PRO A 194 -12.97 -28.00 5.25
N LYS A 195 -12.36 -28.10 6.43
CA LYS A 195 -13.04 -27.82 7.69
C LYS A 195 -13.31 -26.32 7.72
N LEU A 196 -14.55 -25.93 7.37
CA LEU A 196 -15.06 -24.59 7.64
C LEU A 196 -14.88 -24.32 9.14
N GLY A 197 -13.92 -23.47 9.47
CA GLY A 197 -13.80 -22.93 10.82
C GLY A 197 -15.01 -22.04 11.14
N PRO A 198 -15.35 -21.86 12.43
CA PRO A 198 -16.38 -20.92 12.85
C PRO A 198 -16.07 -19.48 12.41
#